data_AF-A0A1W9T7G9-F1
#
_entry.id   AF-A0A1W9T7G9-F1
#
_cell.length_a   1.000
_cell.length_b   1.000
_cell.length_c   1.000
_cell.angle_alpha   90.00
_cell.angle_beta   90.00
_cell.angle_gamma   90.00
#
_symmetry.space_group_name_H-M   'P 1'
#
loop_
_entity.id
_entity.type
_entity.pdbx_description
1 polymer ?
#
loop_
_entity_poly.entity_id
_entity_poly.type
_entity_poly.pdbx_seq_one_letter_code
_entity_poly.pdbx_strand_id
1 'polypeptide(L)'
;MKKILTFIVLVFLSTNLFAGQADGDFVVTKEKAYFVKHLRFGISSFLIGTMENGEKVKFAKEDVLVYKKNGERFEKMPVVKNSVCTDDYCFMQVVAFRNGLKVYKHCYTDLNGELTSRHYIFKKDKFVVKFNSTNKETLTAFFEGK
;
A
#
# COMPACT_ATOMS: atom_id res chain seq x y z
N MET A 1 43.41 -0.53 30.77
CA MET A 1 42.72 0.48 29.95
C MET A 1 42.62 -0.01 28.51
N LYS A 2 41.47 0.25 27.86
CA LYS A 2 41.13 0.00 26.44
C LYS A 2 41.11 -1.46 25.94
N LYS A 3 40.07 -2.20 26.32
CA LYS A 3 39.50 -3.28 25.48
C LYS A 3 38.41 -2.65 24.62
N ILE A 4 38.78 -2.10 23.46
CA ILE A 4 37.84 -1.72 22.41
C ILE A 4 38.50 -2.13 21.09
N LEU A 5 38.20 -3.33 20.61
CA LEU A 5 38.25 -3.61 19.18
C LEU A 5 36.88 -4.14 18.78
N THR A 6 36.02 -3.15 18.64
CA THR A 6 34.64 -3.17 18.16
C THR A 6 34.50 -4.00 16.89
N PHE A 7 33.79 -5.12 17.02
CA PHE A 7 32.64 -5.52 16.20
C PHE A 7 32.44 -4.70 14.91
N ILE A 8 33.11 -5.08 13.81
CA ILE A 8 32.90 -4.48 12.49
C ILE A 8 32.74 -5.60 11.47
N VAL A 9 31.53 -5.66 10.91
CA VAL A 9 31.21 -6.11 9.55
C VAL A 9 31.07 -7.62 9.35
N LEU A 10 30.04 -8.18 9.99
CA LEU A 10 29.31 -9.35 9.48
C LEU A 10 27.86 -8.98 9.10
N VAL A 11 27.65 -7.77 8.57
CA VAL A 11 26.32 -7.24 8.18
C VAL A 11 26.21 -7.00 6.66
N PHE A 12 27.26 -7.26 5.87
CA PHE A 12 27.24 -7.00 4.43
C PHE A 12 26.97 -8.24 3.54
N LEU A 13 26.54 -9.37 4.11
CA LEU A 13 26.17 -10.57 3.33
C LEU A 13 24.65 -10.88 3.29
N SER A 14 23.79 -9.86 3.39
CA SER A 14 22.32 -10.04 3.26
C SER A 14 21.67 -9.21 2.16
N THR A 15 22.44 -8.71 1.18
CA THR A 15 21.88 -8.03 0.01
C THR A 15 22.06 -8.90 -1.22
N ASN A 16 21.19 -9.91 -1.40
CA ASN A 16 20.77 -10.48 -2.69
C ASN A 16 19.67 -11.55 -2.52
N LEU A 17 18.66 -11.29 -1.67
CA LEU A 17 17.50 -12.19 -1.52
C LEU A 17 16.17 -11.42 -1.52
N PHE A 18 15.97 -10.51 -2.47
CA PHE A 18 14.64 -10.07 -2.86
C PHE A 18 14.56 -9.85 -4.37
N ALA A 19 14.94 -10.89 -5.13
CA ALA A 19 14.57 -11.08 -6.53
C ALA A 19 13.51 -12.19 -6.67
N GLY A 20 12.66 -12.32 -5.65
CA GLY A 20 11.48 -13.16 -5.66
C GLY A 20 10.32 -12.30 -5.18
N GLN A 21 9.41 -11.99 -6.09
CA GLN A 21 8.07 -11.52 -5.77
C GLN A 21 7.55 -12.43 -4.66
N ALA A 22 7.43 -11.94 -3.42
CA ALA A 22 6.93 -12.77 -2.33
C ALA A 22 5.55 -13.29 -2.77
N ASP A 23 5.45 -14.58 -3.06
CA ASP A 23 4.32 -15.19 -3.80
C ASP A 23 3.01 -15.21 -2.98
N GLY A 24 3.06 -14.70 -1.74
CA GLY A 24 1.91 -14.58 -0.86
C GLY A 24 1.28 -13.18 -0.86
N ASP A 25 -0.01 -13.19 -0.57
CA ASP A 25 -0.80 -12.05 -0.16
C ASP A 25 -0.63 -11.83 1.35
N PHE A 26 -0.98 -10.64 1.83
CA PHE A 26 -0.98 -10.38 3.28
C PHE A 26 -2.06 -9.38 3.67
N VAL A 27 -2.41 -9.39 4.95
CA VAL A 27 -3.31 -8.43 5.58
C VAL A 27 -2.66 -7.93 6.87
N VAL A 28 -2.64 -6.62 7.07
CA VAL A 28 -2.20 -5.99 8.32
C VAL A 28 -3.42 -5.39 9.00
N THR A 29 -3.68 -5.81 10.23
CA THR A 29 -4.69 -5.23 11.11
C THR A 29 -4.04 -4.37 12.18
N LYS A 30 -4.84 -3.75 13.06
CA LYS A 30 -4.33 -3.03 14.22
C LYS A 30 -3.50 -3.90 15.18
N GLU A 31 -3.77 -5.20 15.20
CA GLU A 31 -3.14 -6.13 16.15
C GLU A 31 -1.88 -6.77 15.57
N LYS A 32 -1.94 -7.24 14.31
CA LYS A 32 -0.84 -7.98 13.69
C LYS A 32 -0.94 -8.08 12.17
N ALA A 33 0.11 -8.63 11.56
CA ALA A 33 0.15 -9.01 10.16
C ALA A 33 -0.17 -10.51 9.99
N TYR A 34 -0.88 -10.83 8.92
CA TYR A 34 -1.26 -12.17 8.48
C TYR A 34 -0.75 -12.38 7.07
N PHE A 35 0.07 -13.41 6.86
CA PHE A 35 0.50 -13.84 5.53
C PHE A 35 -0.41 -14.97 5.07
N VAL A 36 -0.99 -14.82 3.88
CA VAL A 36 -1.99 -15.74 3.34
C VAL A 36 -1.61 -16.15 1.93
N LYS A 37 -1.95 -17.37 1.55
CA LYS A 37 -1.68 -17.90 0.22
C LYS A 37 -2.39 -17.10 -0.86
N HIS A 38 -3.66 -16.75 -0.60
CA HIS A 38 -4.42 -15.88 -1.48
C HIS A 38 -5.45 -15.06 -0.70
N LEU A 39 -5.70 -13.85 -1.18
CA LEU A 39 -6.70 -12.94 -0.64
C LEU A 39 -7.79 -12.67 -1.68
N ARG A 40 -9.04 -12.72 -1.25
CA ARG A 40 -10.19 -12.34 -2.09
C ARG A 40 -11.15 -11.43 -1.34
N PHE A 41 -11.92 -10.66 -2.10
CA PHE A 41 -13.04 -9.91 -1.54
C PHE A 41 -14.16 -10.89 -1.18
N GLY A 42 -14.64 -10.81 0.07
CA GLY A 42 -15.87 -11.48 0.48
C GLY A 42 -17.09 -10.64 0.14
N ILE A 43 -18.18 -10.86 0.88
CA ILE A 43 -19.31 -9.93 0.95
C ILE A 43 -18.77 -8.55 1.36
N SER A 44 -19.45 -7.47 0.98
CA SER A 44 -19.00 -6.07 0.97
C SER A 44 -18.11 -5.62 2.15
N SER A 45 -18.29 -6.17 3.35
CA SER A 45 -17.58 -5.82 4.59
C SER A 45 -16.32 -6.63 4.92
N PHE A 46 -15.97 -7.69 4.18
CA PHE A 46 -14.86 -8.58 4.54
C PHE A 46 -13.82 -8.81 3.43
N LEU A 47 -12.57 -9.01 3.84
CA LEU A 47 -11.56 -9.73 3.07
C LEU A 47 -11.49 -11.18 3.55
N ILE A 48 -11.27 -12.12 2.64
CA ILE A 48 -11.13 -13.53 2.96
C ILE A 48 -9.73 -13.95 2.55
N GLY A 49 -8.89 -14.29 3.53
CA GLY A 49 -7.59 -14.90 3.30
C GLY A 49 -7.68 -16.41 3.43
N THR A 50 -6.97 -17.12 2.58
CA THR A 50 -6.77 -18.57 2.72
C THR A 50 -5.34 -18.82 3.15
N MET A 51 -5.17 -19.49 4.28
CA MET A 51 -3.88 -19.87 4.85
C MET A 51 -3.24 -21.01 4.04
N GLU A 52 -1.95 -21.29 4.27
CA GLU A 52 -1.23 -22.38 3.58
C GLU A 52 -1.86 -23.76 3.81
N ASN A 53 -2.44 -23.99 4.98
CA ASN A 53 -3.17 -25.22 5.33
C ASN A 53 -4.59 -25.29 4.72
N GLY A 54 -5.00 -24.29 3.93
CA GLY A 54 -6.34 -24.21 3.32
C GLY A 54 -7.43 -23.61 4.22
N GLU A 55 -7.12 -23.31 5.48
CA GLU A 55 -8.03 -22.63 6.40
C GLU A 55 -8.40 -21.23 5.89
N LYS A 56 -9.67 -20.83 6.06
CA LYS A 56 -10.15 -19.51 5.65
C LYS A 56 -10.28 -18.60 6.86
N VAL A 57 -9.63 -17.45 6.80
CA VAL A 57 -9.72 -16.39 7.80
C VAL A 57 -10.46 -15.20 7.20
N LYS A 58 -11.39 -14.63 7.96
CA LYS A 58 -12.13 -13.42 7.58
C LYS A 58 -11.52 -12.22 8.29
N PHE A 59 -11.33 -11.13 7.55
CA PHE A 59 -10.87 -9.86 8.07
C PHE A 59 -11.97 -8.81 7.83
N ALA A 60 -12.49 -8.21 8.88
CA ALA A 60 -13.41 -7.08 8.75
C ALA A 60 -12.65 -5.89 8.16
N LYS A 61 -13.16 -5.28 7.08
CA LYS A 61 -12.49 -4.17 6.39
C LYS A 61 -12.20 -2.97 7.30
N GLU A 62 -12.98 -2.80 8.35
CA GLU A 62 -12.78 -1.75 9.35
C GLU A 62 -11.47 -1.90 10.14
N ASP A 63 -11.05 -3.15 10.40
CA ASP A 63 -9.82 -3.48 11.14
C ASP A 63 -8.58 -3.59 10.27
N VAL A 64 -8.77 -3.73 8.95
CA VAL A 64 -7.67 -3.82 7.98
C VAL A 64 -7.09 -2.43 7.73
N LEU A 65 -5.78 -2.30 7.94
CA LEU A 65 -5.02 -1.09 7.67
C LEU A 65 -4.34 -1.15 6.30
N VAL A 66 -3.81 -2.32 5.95
CA VAL A 66 -3.10 -2.58 4.70
C VAL A 66 -3.40 -3.99 4.24
N TYR A 67 -3.48 -4.21 2.94
CA TYR A 67 -3.37 -5.55 2.40
C TYR A 67 -2.55 -5.56 1.11
N LYS A 68 -2.00 -6.71 0.78
CA LYS A 68 -1.45 -7.00 -0.55
C LYS A 68 -2.29 -8.09 -1.17
N LYS A 69 -2.67 -7.87 -2.42
CA LYS A 69 -3.42 -8.83 -3.23
C LYS A 69 -2.80 -8.87 -4.62
N ASN A 70 -2.41 -10.05 -5.09
CA ASN A 70 -1.87 -10.26 -6.44
C ASN A 70 -0.68 -9.34 -6.77
N GLY A 71 0.22 -9.13 -5.82
CA GLY A 71 1.37 -8.23 -5.99
C GLY A 71 1.07 -6.74 -5.77
N GLU A 72 -0.19 -6.33 -5.78
CA GLU A 72 -0.59 -4.95 -5.55
C GLU A 72 -0.84 -4.68 -4.07
N ARG A 73 -0.27 -3.59 -3.55
CA ARG A 73 -0.44 -3.16 -2.16
C ARG A 73 -1.52 -2.09 -2.08
N PHE A 74 -2.42 -2.23 -1.12
CA PHE A 74 -3.49 -1.29 -0.83
C PHE A 74 -3.40 -0.85 0.63
N GLU A 75 -3.57 0.44 0.88
CA GLU A 75 -3.58 1.01 2.23
C GLU A 75 -4.90 1.74 2.46
N LYS A 76 -5.40 1.70 3.70
CA LYS A 76 -6.57 2.43 4.12
C LYS A 76 -6.21 3.90 4.25
N MET A 77 -6.73 4.72 3.33
CA MET A 77 -6.42 6.14 3.22
C MET A 77 -7.70 6.97 3.33
N PRO A 78 -7.62 8.20 3.87
CA PRO A 78 -8.75 9.11 3.87
C PRO A 78 -9.12 9.49 2.43
N VAL A 79 -10.43 9.59 2.16
CA VAL A 79 -10.94 10.06 0.88
C VAL A 79 -10.63 11.55 0.75
N VAL A 80 -10.26 11.99 -0.46
CA VAL A 80 -9.94 13.40 -0.73
C VAL A 80 -11.06 14.07 -1.51
N LYS A 81 -11.66 15.11 -0.93
CA LYS A 81 -12.67 15.97 -1.55
C LYS A 81 -12.21 17.43 -1.49
N ASN A 82 -12.26 18.13 -2.63
CA ASN A 82 -11.84 19.54 -2.72
C ASN A 82 -10.44 19.80 -2.11
N SER A 83 -9.48 18.90 -2.37
CA SER A 83 -8.11 18.98 -1.84
C SER A 83 -7.98 18.86 -0.32
N VAL A 84 -9.01 18.37 0.36
CA VAL A 84 -9.02 18.12 1.81
C VAL A 84 -9.36 16.65 2.07
N CYS A 85 -8.70 16.06 3.06
CA CYS A 85 -9.03 14.72 3.56
C CYS A 85 -10.37 14.75 4.31
N THR A 86 -11.27 13.82 4.00
CA THR A 86 -12.51 13.61 4.75
C THR A 86 -12.29 12.58 5.86
N ASP A 87 -13.31 12.41 6.71
CA ASP A 87 -13.35 11.34 7.73
C ASP A 87 -13.70 9.96 7.14
N ASP A 88 -14.04 9.90 5.85
CA ASP A 88 -14.28 8.65 5.15
C ASP A 88 -12.95 8.02 4.72
N TYR A 89 -12.89 6.68 4.77
CA TYR A 89 -11.70 5.94 4.38
C TYR A 89 -12.01 4.92 3.30
N CYS A 90 -11.08 4.75 2.37
CA CYS A 90 -11.12 3.68 1.39
C CYS A 90 -9.74 3.05 1.21
N PHE A 91 -9.70 1.85 0.61
CA PHE A 91 -8.43 1.24 0.25
C PHE A 91 -7.96 1.80 -1.09
N MET A 92 -6.78 2.41 -1.10
CA MET A 92 -6.14 2.94 -2.30
C MET A 92 -4.87 2.14 -2.61
N GLN A 93 -4.65 1.85 -3.89
CA GLN A 93 -3.46 1.13 -4.34
C GLN A 93 -2.23 2.04 -4.22
N VAL A 94 -1.15 1.54 -3.62
CA VAL A 94 0.16 2.20 -3.63
C VAL A 94 0.82 1.94 -4.98
N VAL A 95 1.05 3.00 -5.75
CA VAL A 95 1.59 2.92 -7.11
C VAL A 95 3.09 3.19 -7.14
N ALA A 96 3.55 4.18 -6.36
CA ALA A 96 4.95 4.59 -6.33
C ALA A 96 5.32 5.17 -4.97
N PHE A 97 6.61 5.14 -4.66
CA PHE A 97 7.19 5.75 -3.45
C PHE A 97 8.54 6.39 -3.77
N ARG A 98 8.73 7.66 -3.40
CA ARG A 98 10.02 8.35 -3.52
C ARG A 98 10.12 9.44 -2.46
N ASN A 99 11.26 9.53 -1.77
CA ASN A 99 11.56 10.61 -0.80
C ASN A 99 10.45 10.85 0.25
N GLY A 100 9.81 9.79 0.74
CA GLY A 100 8.73 9.88 1.73
C GLY A 100 7.36 10.27 1.16
N LEU A 101 7.25 10.46 -0.16
CA LEU A 101 6.00 10.66 -0.89
C LEU A 101 5.51 9.33 -1.44
N LYS A 102 4.22 9.05 -1.28
CA LYS A 102 3.55 7.89 -1.89
C LYS A 102 2.51 8.37 -2.89
N VAL A 103 2.47 7.72 -4.05
CA VAL A 103 1.38 7.87 -5.02
C VAL A 103 0.33 6.80 -4.73
N TYR A 104 -0.91 7.23 -4.57
CA TYR A 104 -2.07 6.38 -4.36
C TYR A 104 -3.03 6.48 -5.53
N LYS A 105 -3.46 5.32 -6.06
CA LYS A 105 -4.54 5.23 -7.05
C LYS A 105 -5.85 4.89 -6.32
N HIS A 106 -6.82 5.79 -6.47
CA HIS A 106 -8.18 5.61 -5.99
C HIS A 106 -9.09 5.28 -7.16
N CYS A 107 -9.61 4.06 -7.21
CA CYS A 107 -10.63 3.65 -8.17
C CYS A 107 -12.03 3.93 -7.60
N TYR A 108 -12.90 4.53 -8.40
CA TYR A 108 -14.27 4.86 -8.01
C TYR A 108 -15.19 4.82 -9.23
N THR A 109 -16.48 4.58 -9.00
CA THR A 109 -17.52 4.70 -10.02
C THR A 109 -17.93 6.16 -10.14
N ASP A 110 -17.91 6.73 -11.34
CA ASP A 110 -18.33 8.11 -11.56
C ASP A 110 -19.86 8.27 -11.65
N LEU A 111 -20.32 9.49 -11.94
CA LEU A 111 -21.74 9.81 -12.03
C LEU A 111 -22.46 9.08 -13.17
N ASN A 112 -21.72 8.59 -14.17
CA ASN A 112 -22.25 7.85 -15.31
C ASN A 112 -22.22 6.33 -15.07
N GLY A 113 -21.74 5.89 -13.90
CA GLY A 113 -21.59 4.46 -13.61
C GLY A 113 -20.28 3.87 -14.14
N GLU A 114 -19.37 4.68 -14.68
CA GLU A 114 -18.12 4.19 -15.25
C GLU A 114 -17.04 4.05 -14.17
N LEU A 115 -16.32 2.92 -14.20
CA LEU A 115 -15.17 2.72 -13.33
C LEU A 115 -14.01 3.59 -13.82
N THR A 116 -13.61 4.55 -12.99
CA THR A 116 -12.51 5.47 -13.28
C THR A 116 -11.52 5.52 -12.11
N SER A 117 -10.45 6.29 -12.24
CA SER A 117 -9.47 6.44 -11.17
C SER A 117 -8.83 7.83 -11.10
N ARG A 118 -8.37 8.18 -9.90
CA ARG A 118 -7.56 9.37 -9.62
C ARG A 118 -6.29 8.98 -8.89
N HIS A 119 -5.23 9.76 -9.12
CA HIS A 119 -3.96 9.58 -8.42
C HIS A 119 -3.71 10.75 -7.48
N TYR A 120 -3.32 10.43 -6.26
CA TYR A 120 -3.05 11.37 -5.18
C TYR A 120 -1.65 11.14 -4.62
N ILE A 121 -1.00 12.21 -4.18
CA ILE A 121 0.27 12.16 -3.46
C ILE A 121 0.03 12.48 -2.01
N PHE A 122 0.57 11.64 -1.13
CA PHE A 122 0.58 11.85 0.31
C PHE A 122 2.00 11.83 0.88
N LYS A 123 2.21 12.56 1.97
CA LYS A 123 3.43 12.52 2.80
C LYS A 123 3.02 12.39 4.27
N LYS A 124 3.42 11.29 4.93
CA LYS A 124 3.04 11.01 6.33
C LYS A 124 1.53 11.23 6.56
N ASP A 125 0.71 10.59 5.72
CA ASP A 125 -0.76 10.63 5.75
C ASP A 125 -1.42 11.99 5.45
N LYS A 126 -0.64 13.02 5.12
CA LYS A 126 -1.16 14.31 4.66
C LYS A 126 -1.26 14.36 3.15
N PHE A 127 -2.43 14.74 2.64
CA PHE A 127 -2.62 15.03 1.23
C PHE A 127 -1.68 16.16 0.79
N VAL A 128 -1.01 15.97 -0.33
CA VAL A 128 -0.08 16.94 -0.92
C VAL A 128 -0.67 17.51 -2.20
N VAL A 129 -0.95 16.64 -3.18
CA VAL A 129 -1.45 17.07 -4.49
C VAL A 129 -2.16 15.94 -5.23
N LYS A 130 -3.11 16.30 -6.09
CA LYS A 130 -3.78 15.40 -7.02
C LYS A 130 -3.12 15.51 -8.40
N PHE A 131 -2.92 14.39 -9.07
CA PHE A 131 -2.53 14.37 -10.48
C PHE A 131 -3.63 15.00 -11.36
N ASN A 132 -3.24 15.92 -12.24
CA ASN A 132 -4.11 16.56 -13.22
C ASN A 132 -3.33 16.76 -14.54
N SER A 133 -4.00 17.26 -15.58
CA SER A 133 -3.39 17.49 -16.89
C SER A 133 -2.17 18.41 -16.83
N THR A 134 -2.15 19.37 -15.91
CA THR A 134 -1.07 20.37 -15.78
C THR A 134 0.19 19.82 -15.12
N ASN A 135 0.07 18.90 -14.16
CA ASN A 135 1.21 18.42 -13.35
C ASN A 135 1.60 16.95 -13.61
N LYS A 136 0.82 16.20 -14.38
CA LYS A 136 1.00 14.75 -14.56
C LYS A 136 2.40 14.39 -15.06
N GLU A 137 2.91 15.09 -16.06
CA GLU A 137 4.21 14.78 -16.67
C GLU A 137 5.35 14.99 -15.67
N THR A 138 5.42 16.17 -15.05
CA THR A 138 6.43 16.50 -14.02
C THR A 138 6.39 15.51 -12.86
N LEU A 139 5.19 15.18 -12.35
CA LEU A 139 5.05 14.23 -11.25
C LEU A 139 5.47 12.81 -11.66
N THR A 140 5.11 12.39 -12.87
CA THR A 140 5.50 11.06 -13.39
C THR A 140 7.01 10.95 -13.52
N ALA A 141 7.67 11.92 -14.15
CA ALA A 141 9.13 11.97 -14.25
C ALA A 141 9.80 11.90 -12.87
N PHE A 142 9.28 12.67 -11.90
CA PHE A 142 9.75 12.62 -10.53
C PHE A 142 9.60 11.23 -9.89
N PHE A 143 8.52 10.47 -10.09
CA PHE A 143 8.43 9.13 -9.49
C PHE A 143 9.21 8.06 -10.28
N GLU A 144 9.49 8.31 -11.56
CA GLU A 144 10.28 7.41 -12.42
C GLU A 144 11.80 7.55 -12.26
N GLY A 145 12.27 8.60 -11.56
CA GLY A 145 13.72 8.81 -11.42
C GLY A 145 14.35 9.63 -12.54
N LYS A 146 13.55 10.24 -13.42
CA LYS A 146 14.00 11.06 -14.55
C LYS A 146 14.26 12.51 -14.14
#